data_AF-T1GBU4-F1
#
_entry.id   AF-T1GBU4-F1
#
_cell.length_a   1.000
_cell.length_b   1.000
_cell.length_c   1.000
_cell.angle_alpha   90.00
_cell.angle_beta   90.00
_cell.angle_gamma   90.00
#
_symmetry.space_group_name_H-M   'P 1'
#
loop_
_entity.id
_entity.type
_entity.pdbx_description
1 polymer ?
#
loop_
_entity_poly.entity_id
_entity_poly.type
_entity_poly.pdbx_seq_one_letter_code
_entity_poly.pdbx_strand_id
1 'polypeptide(L)'
;MAYAINGYRYHTKFDHIDYISRDSIQHTGNNVLELVKNLAHSLDLPNATEMTDKSMVFFDVFGFFFVSYSEDFATIFNYAVVIASIILPYLLLSRATRGINKKHLRFELFLGFLINMISLVGANAICYAIAYDLDHYGKSMSWY
;
A
#
# COMPACT_ATOMS: atom_id res chain seq x y z
N MET A 1 -14.46 4.85 20.50
CA MET A 1 -14.07 4.17 21.75
C MET A 1 -15.22 3.29 22.20
N ALA A 2 -14.94 2.06 22.64
CA ALA A 2 -15.97 1.12 23.11
C ALA A 2 -15.65 0.73 24.57
N TYR A 3 -16.67 0.71 25.44
CA TYR A 3 -16.51 0.25 26.81
C TYR A 3 -16.88 -1.22 26.88
N ALA A 4 -15.90 -2.08 27.15
CA ALA A 4 -16.14 -3.50 27.36
C ALA A 4 -15.72 -3.87 28.79
N ILE A 5 -16.70 -3.88 29.70
CA ILE A 5 -16.60 -4.58 30.97
C ILE A 5 -17.39 -5.87 30.78
N ASN A 6 -16.80 -7.03 31.05
CA ASN A 6 -17.44 -8.31 30.79
C ASN A 6 -17.89 -8.47 29.32
N GLY A 7 -16.92 -8.48 28.40
CA GLY A 7 -17.16 -8.47 26.94
C GLY A 7 -18.10 -9.53 26.39
N TYR A 8 -18.41 -10.59 27.15
CA TYR A 8 -19.45 -11.57 26.81
C TYR A 8 -20.89 -11.00 26.81
N ARG A 9 -21.12 -9.79 27.35
CA ARG A 9 -22.42 -9.09 27.32
C ARG A 9 -22.62 -8.27 26.06
N TYR A 10 -21.53 -7.91 25.38
CA TYR A 10 -21.54 -7.13 24.15
C TYR A 10 -22.34 -7.86 23.05
N HIS A 11 -23.14 -7.13 22.27
CA HIS A 11 -24.07 -7.70 21.28
C HIS A 11 -25.14 -8.66 21.85
N THR A 12 -25.43 -8.60 23.15
CA THR A 12 -26.52 -9.37 23.75
C THR A 12 -27.61 -8.44 24.30
N LYS A 13 -28.77 -9.02 24.65
CA LYS A 13 -29.83 -8.29 25.38
C LYS A 13 -29.40 -7.73 26.75
N PHE A 14 -28.23 -8.13 27.26
CA PHE A 14 -27.69 -7.70 28.54
C PHE A 14 -26.70 -6.52 28.42
N ASP A 15 -26.54 -5.95 27.23
CA ASP A 15 -25.74 -4.75 26.99
C ASP A 15 -26.53 -3.50 27.43
N HIS A 16 -26.48 -3.22 28.73
CA HIS A 16 -27.20 -2.12 29.37
C HIS A 16 -26.25 -1.04 29.90
N ILE A 17 -26.71 0.22 29.85
CA ILE A 17 -25.98 1.40 30.32
C ILE A 17 -25.62 1.32 31.82
N ASP A 18 -26.40 0.59 32.61
CA ASP A 18 -26.17 0.39 34.05
C ASP A 18 -24.84 -0.29 34.36
N TYR A 19 -24.23 -0.95 33.37
CA TYR A 19 -22.91 -1.58 33.49
C TYR A 19 -21.76 -0.68 33.06
N ILE A 20 -22.05 0.56 32.63
CA ILE A 20 -21.05 1.57 32.28
C ILE A 20 -21.04 2.63 33.38
N SER A 21 -19.89 2.85 34.03
CA SER A 21 -19.78 3.85 35.07
C SER A 21 -19.85 5.27 34.48
N ARG A 22 -20.44 6.20 35.24
CA ARG A 22 -20.47 7.63 34.85
C ARG A 22 -19.07 8.20 34.70
N ASP A 23 -18.13 7.76 35.53
CA ASP A 23 -16.73 8.20 35.49
C ASP A 23 -16.06 7.82 34.18
N SER A 24 -16.30 6.60 33.66
CA SER A 24 -15.78 6.18 32.37
C SER A 24 -16.35 7.02 31.22
N ILE A 25 -17.65 7.37 31.28
CA ILE A 25 -18.29 8.27 30.31
C ILE A 25 -17.65 9.65 30.33
N GLN A 26 -17.47 10.23 31.52
CA GLN A 26 -16.86 11.55 31.69
C GLN A 26 -15.40 11.55 31.23
N HIS A 27 -14.63 10.52 31.56
CA HIS A 27 -13.22 10.39 31.18
C HIS A 27 -13.06 10.37 29.65
N THR A 28 -13.92 9.63 28.95
CA THR A 28 -13.93 9.64 27.49
C THR A 28 -14.37 10.98 26.92
N GLY A 29 -15.36 11.63 27.50
CA GLY A 29 -15.74 12.99 27.12
C GLY A 29 -14.56 13.96 27.23
N ASN A 30 -13.82 13.91 28.33
CA ASN A 30 -12.61 14.72 28.55
C ASN A 30 -11.52 14.39 27.51
N ASN A 31 -11.25 13.11 27.26
CA ASN A 31 -10.25 12.69 26.27
C ASN A 31 -10.59 13.16 24.85
N VAL A 32 -11.86 12.99 24.44
CA VAL A 32 -12.32 13.41 23.11
C VAL A 32 -12.30 14.94 23.00
N LEU A 33 -12.76 15.65 24.02
CA LEU A 33 -12.75 17.12 24.03
C LEU A 33 -11.32 17.66 23.94
N GLU A 34 -10.40 17.08 24.70
CA GLU A 34 -9.00 17.51 24.69
C GLU A 34 -8.32 17.18 23.36
N LEU A 35 -8.60 16.00 22.79
CA LEU A 35 -8.15 15.65 21.45
C LEU A 35 -8.67 16.64 20.40
N VAL A 36 -9.96 16.97 20.42
CA VAL A 36 -10.57 17.92 19.47
C VAL A 36 -9.98 19.32 19.63
N LYS A 37 -9.77 19.79 20.87
CA LYS A 37 -9.11 21.07 21.12
C LYS A 37 -7.67 21.07 20.60
N ASN A 38 -6.91 20.01 20.88
CA ASN A 38 -5.53 19.89 20.41
C ASN A 38 -5.46 19.85 18.89
N LEU A 39 -6.35 19.14 18.22
CA LEU A 39 -6.44 19.16 16.76
C LEU A 39 -6.82 20.56 16.26
N ALA A 40 -7.88 21.16 16.79
CA ALA A 40 -8.34 22.49 16.37
C ALA A 40 -7.30 23.61 16.58
N HIS A 41 -6.40 23.46 17.56
CA HIS A 41 -5.34 24.42 17.85
C HIS A 41 -3.97 24.01 17.28
N SER A 42 -3.85 22.84 16.67
CA SER A 42 -2.58 22.38 16.11
C SER A 42 -2.20 23.21 14.89
N LEU A 43 -0.99 23.77 14.92
CA LEU A 43 -0.39 24.50 13.79
C LEU A 43 0.02 23.55 12.65
N ASP A 44 0.13 22.25 12.95
CA ASP A 44 0.52 21.18 12.03
C ASP A 44 -0.63 20.62 11.18
N LEU A 45 -1.87 21.05 11.43
CA LEU A 45 -2.97 20.88 10.47
C LEU A 45 -2.93 22.11 9.57
N PRO A 46 -2.29 22.06 8.39
CA PRO A 46 -2.21 23.23 7.53
C PRO A 46 -3.64 23.62 7.15
N ASN A 47 -3.83 24.88 6.75
CA ASN A 47 -5.02 25.27 6.02
C ASN A 47 -5.26 24.19 4.95
N ALA A 48 -6.31 23.38 5.11
CA ALA A 48 -6.54 22.19 4.29
C ALA A 48 -6.54 22.55 2.79
N THR A 49 -6.84 23.81 2.49
CA THR A 49 -6.79 24.43 1.16
C THR A 49 -5.40 24.45 0.51
N GLU A 50 -4.30 24.60 1.26
CA GLU A 50 -2.93 24.64 0.70
C GLU A 50 -2.34 23.24 0.47
N MET A 51 -2.86 22.20 1.12
CA MET A 51 -2.43 20.81 0.94
C MET A 51 -3.20 20.06 -0.13
N THR A 52 -4.33 20.59 -0.59
CA THR A 52 -5.23 19.88 -1.53
C THR A 52 -4.55 19.42 -2.82
N ASP A 53 -3.45 20.09 -3.22
CA ASP A 53 -2.73 19.83 -4.47
C ASP A 53 -1.42 19.04 -4.32
N LYS A 54 -1.01 18.66 -3.10
CA LYS A 54 0.26 17.92 -2.89
C LYS A 54 0.00 16.47 -2.51
N SER A 55 -0.20 15.63 -3.51
CA SER A 55 -0.22 14.18 -3.28
C SER A 55 1.17 13.69 -2.86
N MET A 56 1.19 12.74 -1.93
CA MET A 56 2.41 12.07 -1.48
C MET A 56 2.27 10.56 -1.69
N VAL A 57 3.39 9.92 -2.01
CA VAL A 57 3.50 8.46 -2.03
C VAL A 57 4.07 8.02 -0.69
N PHE A 58 3.43 7.06 -0.04
CA PHE A 58 3.91 6.49 1.20
C PHE A 58 3.63 5.00 1.28
N PHE A 59 4.53 4.28 1.94
CA PHE A 59 4.38 2.86 2.24
C PHE A 59 5.33 2.47 3.38
N ASP A 60 5.05 1.34 4.00
CA ASP A 60 5.86 0.77 5.06
C ASP A 60 6.60 -0.48 4.54
N VAL A 61 7.86 -0.64 4.97
CA VAL A 61 8.71 -1.76 4.55
C VAL A 61 8.71 -2.82 5.66
N PHE A 62 7.75 -3.76 5.59
CA PHE A 62 7.61 -4.90 6.52
C PHE A 62 7.59 -4.53 8.02
N GLY A 63 7.20 -3.31 8.36
CA GLY A 63 7.19 -2.75 9.71
C GLY A 63 8.52 -2.19 10.20
N PHE A 64 9.58 -2.24 9.38
CA PHE A 64 10.91 -1.76 9.80
C PHE A 64 11.04 -0.25 9.75
N PHE A 65 10.54 0.37 8.68
CA PHE A 65 10.56 1.82 8.53
C PHE A 65 9.52 2.29 7.50
N PHE A 66 9.05 3.50 7.72
CA PHE A 66 8.10 4.20 6.87
C PHE A 66 8.83 5.05 5.82
N VAL A 67 8.38 4.95 4.57
CA VAL A 67 8.91 5.72 3.44
C VAL A 67 7.83 6.67 2.96
N SER A 68 8.17 7.94 2.76
CA SER A 68 7.28 8.94 2.17
C SER A 68 8.05 9.95 1.32
N TYR A 69 7.51 10.27 0.14
CA TYR A 69 8.06 11.28 -0.78
C TYR A 69 6.96 11.91 -1.64
N SER A 70 7.27 13.02 -2.32
CA SER A 70 6.30 13.75 -3.15
C SER A 70 5.93 13.00 -4.44
N GLU A 71 4.73 13.26 -4.96
CA GLU A 71 4.29 12.73 -6.26
C GLU A 71 5.22 13.13 -7.41
N ASP A 72 5.76 14.34 -7.41
CA ASP A 72 6.71 14.79 -8.43
C ASP A 72 7.98 13.92 -8.45
N PHE A 73 8.52 13.64 -7.27
CA PHE A 73 9.66 12.74 -7.15
C PHE A 73 9.30 11.33 -7.60
N ALA A 74 8.11 10.83 -7.22
CA ALA A 74 7.60 9.55 -7.66
C ALA A 74 7.57 9.46 -9.19
N THR A 75 7.07 10.50 -9.84
CA THR A 75 6.91 10.56 -11.29
C THR A 75 8.27 10.51 -11.99
N ILE A 76 9.21 11.37 -11.58
CA ILE A 76 10.57 11.40 -12.14
C ILE A 76 11.27 10.06 -11.93
N PHE A 77 11.17 9.51 -10.71
CA PHE A 77 11.79 8.24 -10.36
C PHE A 77 11.25 7.09 -11.21
N ASN A 78 9.93 6.99 -11.39
CA ASN A 78 9.32 5.96 -12.23
C ASN A 78 9.76 6.06 -13.69
N TYR A 79 9.80 7.27 -14.26
CA TYR A 79 10.33 7.46 -15.63
C TYR A 79 11.80 7.02 -15.73
N ALA A 80 12.62 7.37 -14.74
CA ALA A 80 14.02 6.94 -14.71
C ALA A 80 14.16 5.41 -14.66
N VAL A 81 13.34 4.73 -13.84
CA VAL A 81 13.31 3.27 -13.75
C VAL A 81 12.90 2.64 -15.08
N VAL A 82 11.86 3.15 -15.74
CA VAL A 82 11.41 2.66 -17.06
C VAL A 82 12.53 2.81 -18.09
N ILE A 83 13.16 3.98 -18.17
CA ILE A 83 14.27 4.23 -19.10
C ILE A 83 15.44 3.29 -18.80
N ALA A 84 15.83 3.13 -17.54
CA ALA A 84 16.91 2.25 -17.11
C ALA A 84 16.61 0.78 -17.44
N SER A 85 15.36 0.33 -17.29
CA SER A 85 14.94 -1.04 -17.59
C SER A 85 15.10 -1.42 -19.07
N ILE A 86 15.08 -0.44 -19.97
CA ILE A 86 15.29 -0.66 -21.41
C ILE A 86 16.77 -0.51 -21.78
N ILE A 87 17.41 0.55 -21.27
CA ILE A 87 18.80 0.89 -21.65
C ILE A 87 19.80 -0.11 -21.07
N LEU A 88 19.66 -0.49 -19.80
CA LEU A 88 20.66 -1.34 -19.13
C LEU A 88 20.79 -2.71 -19.79
N PRO A 89 19.72 -3.48 -20.07
CA PRO A 89 19.86 -4.76 -20.77
C PRO A 89 20.50 -4.58 -22.15
N TYR A 90 20.09 -3.57 -22.91
CA TYR A 90 20.69 -3.31 -24.23
C TYR A 90 22.19 -3.03 -24.14
N LEU A 91 22.63 -2.17 -23.22
CA LEU A 91 24.04 -1.84 -23.04
C LEU A 91 24.86 -3.03 -22.53
N LEU A 92 24.33 -3.78 -21.58
CA LEU A 92 25.01 -4.94 -21.00
C LEU A 92 25.20 -6.04 -22.05
N LEU A 93 24.14 -6.42 -22.77
CA LEU A 93 24.24 -7.42 -23.83
C LEU A 93 25.12 -6.91 -24.98
N SER A 94 24.97 -5.66 -25.43
CA SER A 94 25.79 -5.11 -26.50
C SER A 94 27.29 -5.09 -26.15
N ARG A 95 27.66 -4.92 -24.87
CA ARG A 95 29.05 -5.02 -24.42
C ARG A 95 29.53 -6.47 -24.41
N ALA A 96 28.71 -7.40 -23.92
CA ALA A 96 29.04 -8.83 -23.88
C ALA A 96 29.17 -9.45 -25.27
N THR A 97 28.38 -8.99 -26.25
CA THR A 97 28.31 -9.55 -27.60
C THR A 97 28.99 -8.67 -28.65
N ARG A 98 30.20 -8.16 -28.37
CA ARG A 98 30.99 -7.38 -29.35
C ARG A 98 31.34 -8.26 -30.57
N GLY A 99 30.62 -8.07 -31.67
CA GLY A 99 30.81 -8.80 -32.94
C GLY A 99 29.54 -9.43 -33.51
N ILE A 100 28.48 -9.53 -32.71
CA ILE A 100 27.17 -10.03 -33.18
C ILE A 100 26.40 -8.93 -33.92
N ASN A 101 25.64 -9.31 -34.94
CA ASN A 101 24.80 -8.40 -35.70
C ASN A 101 23.76 -7.71 -34.79
N LYS A 102 23.74 -6.36 -34.78
CA LYS A 102 22.80 -5.54 -34.00
C LYS A 102 21.32 -5.87 -34.27
N LYS A 103 20.97 -6.38 -35.47
CA LYS A 103 19.61 -6.84 -35.76
C LYS A 103 19.22 -8.07 -34.95
N HIS A 104 20.14 -9.02 -34.81
CA HIS A 104 19.93 -10.25 -34.04
C HIS A 104 19.80 -9.92 -32.55
N LEU A 105 20.70 -9.09 -32.01
CA LEU A 105 20.62 -8.62 -30.63
C LEU A 105 19.26 -7.95 -30.30
N ARG A 106 18.77 -7.06 -31.17
CA ARG A 106 17.45 -6.41 -30.98
C ARG A 106 16.30 -7.42 -31.02
N PHE A 107 16.40 -8.44 -31.87
CA PHE A 107 15.40 -9.50 -31.94
C PHE A 107 15.37 -10.34 -30.65
N GLU A 108 16.53 -10.73 -30.13
CA GLU A 108 16.61 -11.48 -28.86
C GLU A 108 16.07 -10.66 -27.68
N LEU A 109 16.40 -9.37 -27.59
CA LEU A 109 15.85 -8.48 -26.56
C LEU A 109 14.33 -8.35 -26.66
N PHE A 110 13.80 -8.23 -27.87
CA PHE A 110 12.36 -8.18 -28.11
C PHE A 110 11.66 -9.49 -27.72
N LEU A 111 12.25 -10.63 -28.09
CA LEU A 111 11.73 -11.94 -27.71
C LEU A 111 11.76 -12.13 -26.20
N GLY A 112 12.86 -11.75 -25.54
CA GLY A 112 12.98 -11.78 -24.09
C GLY A 112 11.94 -10.89 -23.40
N PHE A 113 11.67 -9.71 -23.94
CA PHE A 113 10.59 -8.84 -23.45
C PHE A 113 9.21 -9.50 -23.56
N LEU A 114 8.89 -10.11 -24.72
CA LEU A 114 7.63 -10.84 -24.91
C LEU A 114 7.48 -12.00 -23.92
N ILE A 115 8.55 -12.78 -23.72
CA ILE A 115 8.55 -13.89 -22.76
C ILE A 115 8.28 -13.36 -21.35
N ASN A 116 8.89 -12.24 -20.93
CA ASN A 116 8.63 -11.63 -19.64
C ASN A 116 7.17 -11.16 -19.50
N MET A 117 6.57 -10.57 -20.55
CA MET A 117 5.16 -10.18 -20.54
C MET A 117 4.23 -11.39 -20.39
N ILE A 118 4.50 -12.49 -21.09
CA ILE A 118 3.74 -13.74 -20.96
C ILE A 118 3.87 -14.30 -19.54
N SER A 119 5.09 -14.33 -19.00
CA SER A 119 5.35 -14.78 -17.62
C SER A 119 4.61 -13.93 -16.59
N LEU A 120 4.53 -12.61 -16.79
CA LEU A 120 3.79 -11.71 -15.90
C LEU A 120 2.29 -12.04 -15.89
N VAL A 121 1.69 -12.22 -17.08
CA VAL A 121 0.27 -12.61 -17.19
C VAL A 121 0.05 -13.99 -16.56
N GLY A 122 0.95 -14.94 -16.81
CA GLY A 122 0.88 -16.28 -16.21
C GLY A 122 0.95 -16.24 -14.68
N ALA A 123 1.86 -15.46 -14.12
CA ALA A 123 1.97 -15.27 -12.67
C ALA A 123 0.68 -14.70 -12.07
N ASN A 124 0.10 -13.67 -12.70
CA ASN A 124 -1.17 -13.10 -12.26
C ASN A 124 -2.33 -14.10 -12.35
N ALA A 125 -2.39 -14.91 -13.42
CA ALA A 125 -3.39 -15.94 -13.57
C ALA A 125 -3.30 -17.01 -12.47
N ILE A 126 -2.07 -17.39 -12.07
CA ILE A 126 -1.86 -18.32 -10.95
C ILE A 126 -2.33 -17.69 -9.64
N CYS A 127 -1.95 -16.44 -9.35
CA CYS A 127 -2.42 -15.74 -8.15
C CYS A 127 -3.96 -15.66 -8.11
N TYR A 128 -4.58 -15.37 -9.25
CA TYR A 128 -6.03 -15.34 -9.37
C TYR A 128 -6.67 -16.71 -9.13
N ALA A 129 -6.08 -17.78 -9.67
CA ALA A 129 -6.56 -19.15 -9.44
C ALA A 129 -6.51 -19.53 -7.95
N ILE A 130 -5.41 -19.21 -7.27
CA ILE A 130 -5.27 -19.44 -5.82
C ILE A 130 -6.34 -18.65 -5.04
N ALA A 131 -6.53 -17.37 -5.39
CA ALA A 131 -7.54 -16.53 -4.75
C ALA A 131 -8.96 -17.08 -4.97
N TYR A 132 -9.27 -17.56 -6.18
CA TYR A 132 -10.54 -18.18 -6.51
C TYR A 132 -10.78 -19.47 -5.71
N ASP A 133 -9.77 -20.34 -5.61
CA ASP A 133 -9.88 -21.57 -4.82
C ASP A 133 -10.13 -21.26 -3.33
N LEU A 134 -9.39 -20.28 -2.77
CA LEU A 134 -9.58 -19.86 -1.39
C LEU A 134 -10.97 -19.28 -1.13
N ASP A 135 -11.51 -18.51 -2.07
CA ASP A 135 -12.88 -17.98 -1.97
C ASP A 135 -13.92 -19.10 -2.01
N HIS A 136 -13.73 -20.10 -2.88
CA HIS A 136 -14.62 -21.26 -2.97
C HIS A 136 -14.69 -22.06 -1.65
N TYR A 137 -13.59 -22.16 -0.90
CA TYR A 137 -13.55 -22.80 0.42
C TYR A 137 -13.93 -21.88 1.59
N GLY A 138 -14.42 -20.66 1.33
CA GLY A 138 -14.80 -19.69 2.36
C GLY A 138 -13.60 -19.13 3.15
N LYS A 139 -12.41 -19.17 2.55
CA LYS A 139 -11.12 -18.76 3.11
C LYS A 139 -10.56 -17.48 2.45
N SER A 140 -11.43 -16.65 1.89
CA SER A 140 -11.10 -15.44 1.13
C SER A 140 -10.33 -14.34 1.88
N MET A 141 -10.20 -14.44 3.21
CA MET A 141 -9.44 -13.48 4.02
C MET A 141 -8.17 -14.07 4.64
N SER A 142 -7.73 -15.25 4.21
CA SER A 142 -6.58 -15.94 4.82
C SER A 142 -5.23 -15.22 4.63
N TRP A 143 -5.19 -14.20 3.76
CA TRP A 143 -3.99 -13.44 3.40
C TRP A 143 -3.98 -12.01 3.97
N TYR A 144 -4.95 -11.67 4.81
CA TYR A 144 -4.92 -10.49 5.69
C TYR A 144 -4.44 -10.90 7.09
#